data_AF-A0A7W0VZQ9-F1
#
_entry.id   AF-A0A7W0VZQ9-F1
#
_cell.length_a   1.000
_cell.length_b   1.000
_cell.length_c   1.000
_cell.angle_alpha   90.00
_cell.angle_beta   90.00
_cell.angle_gamma   90.00
#
_symmetry.space_group_name_H-M   'P 1'
#
loop_
_entity.id
_entity.type
_entity.pdbx_description
1 polymer ?
#
loop_
_entity_poly.entity_id
_entity_poly.type
_entity_poly.pdbx_seq_one_letter_code
_entity_poly.pdbx_strand_id
1 'polypeptide(L)'
;MSRLAIAFALVTSLTTSVFASSAGAQFARPPAAQVELRAEARMPMRYLDRAVLRAKLLERRAQNLAHFRAYQKKGTFPANTFLEGELNVWVDDFGNICAAASIIKASGNVELVKRVGDETNFIRLGDVEQGPLMDWMLTSGFTKEEIVAIQRPMAYIGDERQQLNRPFQLAETERLKKLYKTVERSLLKGQKKSIELAVTRLMQNPDLAWKLLDS
;
A
#
# COMPACT_ATOMS: atom_id res chain seq x y z
N MET A 1 9.51 13.55 -73.88
CA MET A 1 9.09 14.24 -75.10
C MET A 1 7.67 14.73 -74.91
N SER A 2 7.48 16.02 -75.08
CA SER A 2 6.20 16.73 -75.07
C SER A 2 5.38 16.42 -76.32
N ARG A 3 4.05 16.27 -76.20
CA ARG A 3 3.09 16.75 -77.22
C ARG A 3 1.80 17.26 -76.58
N LEU A 4 1.60 18.56 -76.77
CA LEU A 4 0.40 19.37 -76.57
C LEU A 4 -0.62 19.21 -77.72
N ALA A 5 -1.87 19.62 -77.43
CA ALA A 5 -2.78 20.47 -78.26
C ALA A 5 -4.20 19.86 -78.39
N ILE A 6 -5.23 20.38 -77.70
CA ILE A 6 -6.10 21.57 -77.96
C ILE A 6 -7.21 21.31 -79.00
N ALA A 7 -8.47 21.41 -78.54
CA ALA A 7 -9.62 22.14 -79.15
C ALA A 7 -10.82 22.06 -78.17
N PHE A 8 -11.29 23.18 -77.56
CA PHE A 8 -12.41 24.07 -78.00
C PHE A 8 -13.73 23.30 -78.25
N ALA A 9 -14.92 23.66 -77.74
CA ALA A 9 -15.44 24.92 -77.24
C ALA A 9 -16.78 24.75 -76.48
N LEU A 10 -17.09 25.77 -75.66
CA LEU A 10 -18.39 26.41 -75.32
C LEU A 10 -19.62 25.54 -74.93
N VAL A 11 -20.07 25.62 -73.67
CA VAL A 11 -21.08 26.55 -73.10
C VAL A 11 -22.51 26.29 -73.58
N THR A 12 -23.37 25.81 -72.67
CA THR A 12 -24.62 26.49 -72.30
C THR A 12 -25.09 26.04 -70.92
N SER A 13 -25.19 27.03 -70.05
CA SER A 13 -25.90 27.09 -68.78
C SER A 13 -27.36 26.64 -68.89
N LEU A 14 -27.89 25.98 -67.87
CA LEU A 14 -29.17 26.41 -67.28
C LEU A 14 -29.25 26.01 -65.81
N THR A 15 -29.43 27.04 -65.00
CA THR A 15 -29.59 27.04 -63.56
C THR A 15 -31.00 26.62 -63.16
N THR A 16 -31.11 25.62 -62.29
CA THR A 16 -32.21 25.55 -61.32
C THR A 16 -31.64 25.12 -60.00
N SER A 17 -31.43 26.11 -59.13
CA SER A 17 -31.03 25.95 -57.74
C SER A 17 -32.12 25.17 -57.01
N VAL A 18 -31.78 23.96 -56.58
CA VAL A 18 -32.57 23.24 -55.57
C VAL A 18 -32.42 24.02 -54.27
N PHE A 19 -33.52 24.57 -53.76
CA PHE A 19 -33.59 24.98 -52.36
C PHE A 19 -33.48 23.72 -51.51
N ALA A 20 -32.25 23.34 -51.18
CA ALA A 20 -32.03 22.48 -50.04
C ALA A 20 -32.46 23.29 -48.82
N SER A 21 -33.65 22.98 -48.29
CA SER A 21 -33.96 23.26 -46.91
C SER A 21 -32.80 22.69 -46.10
N SER A 22 -31.92 23.56 -45.60
CA SER A 22 -31.07 23.20 -44.49
C SER A 22 -32.02 22.91 -43.35
N ALA A 23 -32.36 21.63 -43.21
CA ALA A 23 -32.58 21.02 -41.92
C ALA A 23 -31.32 21.31 -41.13
N GLY A 24 -31.25 22.51 -40.55
CA GLY A 24 -30.31 22.84 -39.51
C GLY A 24 -30.56 21.80 -38.46
N ALA A 25 -29.64 20.84 -38.39
CA ALA A 25 -29.63 19.81 -37.38
C ALA A 25 -29.64 20.54 -36.03
N GLN A 26 -30.84 20.67 -35.46
CA GLN A 26 -31.08 21.04 -34.07
C GLN A 26 -30.66 19.84 -33.22
N PHE A 27 -29.37 19.49 -33.28
CA PHE A 27 -28.77 18.43 -32.49
C PHE A 27 -28.06 18.98 -31.25
N ALA A 28 -28.01 20.32 -31.10
CA ALA A 28 -27.48 21.00 -29.93
C ALA A 28 -28.20 22.34 -29.70
N ARG A 29 -29.42 22.29 -29.19
CA ARG A 29 -30.01 23.43 -28.44
C ARG A 29 -29.92 23.07 -26.97
N PRO A 30 -29.27 23.86 -26.11
CA PRO A 30 -29.34 23.63 -24.67
C PRO A 30 -30.82 23.72 -24.25
N PRO A 31 -31.34 22.83 -23.40
CA PRO A 31 -32.64 23.04 -22.81
C PRO A 31 -32.64 24.42 -22.14
N ALA A 32 -33.73 25.17 -22.31
CA ALA A 32 -33.91 26.46 -21.65
C ALA A 32 -33.60 26.27 -20.16
N ALA A 33 -32.67 27.08 -19.64
CA ALA A 33 -32.22 26.99 -18.27
C ALA A 33 -33.40 27.25 -17.33
N GLN A 34 -34.07 26.18 -16.92
CA GLN A 34 -34.74 26.14 -15.64
C GLN A 34 -33.63 26.16 -14.60
N VAL A 35 -33.30 27.36 -14.12
CA VAL A 35 -32.56 27.51 -12.86
C VAL A 35 -33.56 27.12 -11.77
N GLU A 36 -33.85 25.82 -11.65
CA GLU A 36 -34.14 25.28 -10.34
C GLU A 36 -32.85 25.52 -9.54
N LEU A 37 -32.95 26.34 -8.48
CA LEU A 37 -31.97 26.29 -7.41
C LEU A 37 -32.02 24.86 -6.86
N ARG A 38 -31.26 23.97 -7.49
CA ARG A 38 -30.89 22.70 -6.92
C ARG A 38 -30.01 23.11 -5.75
N ALA A 39 -30.64 23.23 -4.58
CA ALA A 39 -29.93 23.41 -3.33
C ALA A 39 -28.78 22.42 -3.40
N GLU A 40 -27.55 22.92 -3.51
CA GLU A 40 -26.38 22.08 -3.51
C GLU A 40 -26.55 21.20 -2.28
N ALA A 41 -26.79 19.91 -2.50
CA ALA A 41 -26.82 18.95 -1.42
C ALA A 41 -25.39 18.95 -0.89
N ARG A 42 -25.10 19.89 0.02
CA ARG A 42 -23.88 19.90 0.80
C ARG A 42 -23.98 18.64 1.62
N MET A 43 -23.38 17.57 1.10
CA MET A 43 -23.19 16.36 1.86
C MET A 43 -22.61 16.80 3.20
N PRO A 44 -23.19 16.35 4.33
CA PRO A 44 -22.71 16.76 5.63
C PRO A 44 -21.21 16.45 5.68
N MET A 45 -20.42 17.45 6.05
CA MET A 45 -18.98 17.31 6.21
C MET A 45 -18.73 16.13 7.14
N ARG A 46 -18.17 15.04 6.61
CA ARG A 46 -17.92 13.82 7.39
C ARG A 46 -16.86 14.18 8.44
N TYR A 47 -17.24 14.20 9.71
CA TYR A 47 -16.31 14.48 10.81
C TYR A 47 -15.57 13.21 11.22
N LEU A 48 -14.23 13.25 11.21
CA LEU A 48 -13.41 12.11 11.61
C LEU A 48 -13.37 12.00 13.14
N ASP A 49 -14.20 11.13 13.69
CA ASP A 49 -14.26 10.88 15.12
C ASP A 49 -13.02 10.10 15.61
N ARG A 50 -12.24 10.75 16.47
CA ARG A 50 -11.04 10.20 17.10
C ARG A 50 -11.32 8.93 17.92
N ALA A 51 -12.46 8.86 18.60
CA ALA A 51 -12.84 7.69 19.39
C ALA A 51 -13.15 6.48 18.50
N VAL A 52 -13.86 6.70 17.38
CA VAL A 52 -14.13 5.67 16.38
C VAL A 52 -12.84 5.19 15.74
N LEU A 53 -11.94 6.10 15.36
CA LEU A 53 -10.64 5.75 14.78
C LEU A 53 -9.78 4.93 15.76
N ARG A 54 -9.76 5.32 17.05
CA ARG A 54 -9.07 4.58 18.11
C ARG A 54 -9.61 3.15 18.25
N ALA A 55 -10.93 2.98 18.25
CA ALA A 55 -11.55 1.67 18.36
C ALA A 55 -11.14 0.76 17.18
N LYS A 56 -11.15 1.29 15.95
CA LYS A 56 -10.72 0.55 14.75
C LYS A 56 -9.22 0.20 14.79
N LEU A 57 -8.35 1.12 15.24
CA LEU A 57 -6.92 0.82 15.39
C LEU A 57 -6.65 -0.21 16.50
N LEU A 58 -7.42 -0.25 17.58
CA LEU A 58 -7.32 -1.30 18.60
C LEU A 58 -7.72 -2.68 18.03
N GLU A 59 -8.75 -2.74 17.19
CA GLU A 59 -9.13 -3.95 16.47
C GLU A 59 -7.97 -4.46 15.59
N ARG A 60 -7.42 -3.58 14.73
CA ARG A 60 -6.26 -3.90 13.87
C ARG A 60 -5.05 -4.35 14.68
N ARG A 61 -4.77 -3.66 15.80
CA ARG A 61 -3.69 -4.01 16.73
C ARG A 61 -3.86 -5.42 17.29
N ALA A 62 -5.07 -5.77 17.74
CA ALA A 62 -5.35 -7.09 18.29
C ALA A 62 -5.14 -8.20 17.25
N GLN A 63 -5.63 -7.99 16.02
CA GLN A 63 -5.43 -8.91 14.89
C GLN A 63 -3.94 -9.09 14.57
N ASN A 64 -3.21 -7.98 14.42
CA ASN A 64 -1.80 -8.01 14.06
C ASN A 64 -0.90 -8.57 15.18
N LEU A 65 -1.26 -8.35 16.45
CA LEU A 65 -0.59 -9.00 17.58
C LEU A 65 -0.83 -10.52 17.59
N ALA A 66 -2.02 -10.98 17.21
CA ALA A 66 -2.30 -12.40 17.04
C ALA A 66 -1.46 -13.02 15.91
N HIS A 67 -1.32 -12.33 14.77
CA HIS A 67 -0.43 -12.76 13.69
C HIS A 67 1.04 -12.81 14.13
N PHE A 68 1.50 -11.83 14.90
CA PHE A 68 2.86 -11.83 15.44
C PHE A 68 3.10 -13.02 16.39
N ARG A 69 2.13 -13.35 17.25
CA ARG A 69 2.19 -14.56 18.10
C ARG A 69 2.21 -15.85 17.29
N ALA A 70 1.43 -15.94 16.22
CA ALA A 70 1.44 -17.09 15.33
C ALA A 70 2.80 -17.27 14.64
N TYR A 71 3.41 -16.17 14.18
CA TYR A 71 4.77 -16.15 13.65
C TYR A 71 5.81 -16.63 14.68
N GLN A 72 5.76 -16.10 15.90
CA GLN A 72 6.63 -16.54 17.00
C GLN A 72 6.46 -18.03 17.30
N LYS A 73 5.23 -18.55 17.31
CA LYS A 73 4.92 -19.96 17.55
C LYS A 73 5.45 -20.87 16.43
N LYS A 74 5.35 -20.42 15.17
CA LYS A 74 5.89 -21.15 14.02
C LYS A 74 7.41 -21.33 14.12
N GLY A 75 8.11 -20.30 14.60
CA GLY A 75 9.55 -20.38 14.87
C GLY A 75 10.42 -20.55 13.63
N THR A 76 9.88 -20.26 12.45
CA THR A 76 10.60 -20.23 11.17
C THR A 76 10.87 -18.77 10.81
N PHE A 77 12.14 -18.37 10.83
CA PHE A 77 12.58 -16.99 10.61
C PHE A 77 13.52 -16.95 9.40
N PRO A 78 13.64 -15.80 8.71
CA PRO A 78 14.58 -15.69 7.61
C PRO A 78 16.03 -15.73 8.11
N ALA A 79 16.89 -16.26 7.26
CA ALA A 79 18.34 -16.27 7.43
C ALA A 79 19.01 -15.07 6.74
N ASN A 80 20.04 -14.48 7.36
CA ASN A 80 20.96 -13.58 6.66
C ASN A 80 22.15 -14.39 6.11
N THR A 81 22.06 -14.71 4.82
CA THR A 81 23.12 -15.34 4.02
C THR A 81 23.75 -14.37 3.01
N PHE A 82 23.38 -13.08 3.05
CA PHE A 82 23.67 -12.10 1.99
C PHE A 82 24.88 -11.22 2.32
N LEU A 83 24.98 -10.74 3.55
CA LEU A 83 25.98 -9.77 3.98
C LEU A 83 26.46 -10.07 5.39
N GLU A 84 27.77 -9.98 5.62
CA GLU A 84 28.35 -10.06 6.96
C GLU A 84 27.76 -8.99 7.89
N GLY A 85 27.56 -9.36 9.17
CA GLY A 85 26.94 -8.51 10.18
C GLY A 85 25.43 -8.70 10.30
N GLU A 86 24.74 -7.66 10.78
CA GLU A 86 23.29 -7.67 11.00
C GLU A 86 22.57 -7.06 9.78
N LEU A 87 21.56 -7.76 9.26
CA LEU A 87 20.79 -7.33 8.09
C LEU A 87 19.29 -7.55 8.30
N ASN A 88 18.46 -6.58 7.90
CA ASN A 88 17.03 -6.82 7.76
C ASN A 88 16.79 -7.59 6.46
N VAL A 89 16.37 -8.84 6.57
CA VAL A 89 16.02 -9.68 5.41
C VAL A 89 14.50 -9.79 5.32
N TRP A 90 13.90 -9.26 4.26
CA TRP A 90 12.45 -9.30 4.07
C TRP A 90 11.96 -10.71 3.73
N VAL A 91 12.60 -11.35 2.76
CA VAL A 91 12.49 -12.76 2.41
C VAL A 91 13.88 -13.36 2.18
N ASP A 92 14.15 -14.54 2.72
CA ASP A 92 15.41 -15.27 2.49
C ASP A 92 15.35 -16.19 1.25
N ASP A 93 16.48 -16.80 0.89
CA ASP A 93 16.59 -17.73 -0.24
C ASP A 93 15.72 -18.99 -0.09
N PHE A 94 15.21 -19.28 1.12
CA PHE A 94 14.35 -20.42 1.41
C PHE A 94 12.86 -20.06 1.42
N GLY A 95 12.53 -18.80 1.13
CA GLY A 95 11.15 -18.29 1.12
C GLY A 95 10.59 -17.99 2.51
N ASN A 96 11.43 -17.98 3.55
CA ASN A 96 11.02 -17.51 4.87
C ASN A 96 10.96 -15.98 4.86
N ILE A 97 9.89 -15.42 5.43
CA ILE A 97 9.67 -13.97 5.47
C ILE A 97 9.83 -13.45 6.89
N CYS A 98 10.29 -12.20 7.04
CA CYS A 98 10.45 -11.60 8.37
C CYS A 98 9.12 -11.42 9.12
N ALA A 99 9.20 -11.11 10.41
CA ALA A 99 8.03 -10.95 11.26
C ALA A 99 7.04 -9.90 10.73
N ALA A 100 7.54 -8.72 10.31
CA ALA A 100 6.69 -7.65 9.78
C ALA A 100 6.00 -8.09 8.47
N ALA A 101 6.76 -8.66 7.52
CA ALA A 101 6.21 -9.22 6.28
C ALA A 101 5.15 -10.30 6.55
N SER A 102 5.37 -11.17 7.54
CA SER A 102 4.41 -12.20 7.93
C SER A 102 3.09 -11.60 8.46
N ILE A 103 3.15 -10.53 9.25
CA ILE A 103 1.95 -9.85 9.76
C ILE A 103 1.21 -9.16 8.60
N ILE A 104 1.93 -8.44 7.74
CA ILE A 104 1.37 -7.79 6.55
C ILE A 104 0.65 -8.82 5.67
N LYS A 105 1.31 -9.94 5.35
CA LYS A 105 0.73 -11.04 4.57
C LYS A 105 -0.54 -11.58 5.22
N ALA A 106 -0.50 -11.85 6.53
CA ALA A 106 -1.63 -12.41 7.26
C ALA A 106 -2.82 -11.43 7.38
N SER A 107 -2.56 -10.12 7.32
CA SER A 107 -3.58 -9.07 7.25
C SER A 107 -4.22 -8.90 5.86
N GLY A 108 -3.90 -9.78 4.90
CA GLY A 108 -4.46 -9.78 3.54
C GLY A 108 -3.62 -9.06 2.49
N ASN A 109 -2.47 -8.47 2.86
CA ASN A 109 -1.65 -7.64 1.97
C ASN A 109 -0.55 -8.45 1.27
N VAL A 110 -0.92 -9.56 0.61
CA VAL A 110 0.03 -10.50 -0.03
C VAL A 110 0.84 -9.83 -1.13
N GLU A 111 0.19 -9.08 -2.02
CA GLU A 111 0.85 -8.40 -3.14
C GLU A 111 1.82 -7.31 -2.68
N LEU A 112 1.52 -6.63 -1.56
CA LEU A 112 2.42 -5.66 -0.96
C LEU A 112 3.72 -6.34 -0.49
N VAL A 113 3.60 -7.49 0.19
CA VAL A 113 4.77 -8.25 0.65
C VAL A 113 5.62 -8.73 -0.51
N LYS A 114 4.98 -9.24 -1.57
CA LYS A 114 5.66 -9.67 -2.78
C LYS A 114 6.44 -8.52 -3.40
N ARG A 115 5.78 -7.38 -3.65
CA ARG A 115 6.41 -6.20 -4.28
C ARG A 115 7.60 -5.68 -3.47
N VAL A 116 7.47 -5.57 -2.15
CA VAL A 116 8.59 -5.14 -1.28
C VAL A 116 9.76 -6.12 -1.37
N GLY A 117 9.50 -7.42 -1.41
CA GLY A 117 10.55 -8.43 -1.60
C GLY A 117 11.27 -8.29 -2.94
N ASP A 118 10.51 -8.06 -4.02
CA ASP A 118 11.04 -7.92 -5.38
C ASP A 118 11.86 -6.62 -5.56
N GLU A 119 11.41 -5.51 -4.96
CA GLU A 119 12.00 -4.18 -5.19
C GLU A 119 13.08 -3.82 -4.16
N THR A 120 12.95 -4.29 -2.92
CA THR A 120 13.78 -3.80 -1.79
C THR A 120 13.85 -4.82 -0.65
N ASN A 121 14.40 -6.00 -0.93
CA ASN A 121 14.47 -7.12 0.01
C ASN A 121 15.18 -6.79 1.35
N PHE A 122 16.01 -5.75 1.39
CA PHE A 122 16.76 -5.34 2.59
C PHE A 122 16.22 -4.06 3.26
N ILE A 123 14.97 -3.71 2.98
CA ILE A 123 14.35 -2.50 3.51
C ILE A 123 14.38 -2.46 5.03
N ARG A 124 14.69 -1.29 5.58
CA ARG A 124 14.54 -0.99 7.01
C ARG A 124 13.24 -0.22 7.20
N LEU A 125 12.32 -0.74 8.01
CA LEU A 125 11.02 -0.09 8.20
C LEU A 125 11.13 1.28 8.91
N GLY A 126 12.27 1.56 9.54
CA GLY A 126 12.60 2.88 10.07
C GLY A 126 12.76 3.95 9.00
N ASP A 127 13.15 3.55 7.78
CA ASP A 127 13.48 4.45 6.67
C ASP A 127 12.30 4.62 5.69
N VAL A 128 11.17 3.95 5.94
CA VAL A 128 9.94 4.06 5.14
C VAL A 128 9.19 5.32 5.52
N GLU A 129 9.06 6.27 4.59
CA GLU A 129 8.36 7.54 4.85
C GLU A 129 7.02 7.68 4.12
N GLN A 130 6.79 6.90 3.05
CA GLN A 130 5.59 7.06 2.21
C GLN A 130 5.23 5.79 1.44
N GLY A 131 4.08 5.84 0.77
CA GLY A 131 3.58 4.78 -0.10
C GLY A 131 2.83 3.65 0.62
N PRO A 132 2.44 2.59 -0.11
CA PRO A 132 1.54 1.56 0.41
C PRO A 132 2.03 0.85 1.67
N LEU A 133 3.35 0.70 1.83
CA LEU A 133 3.93 0.14 3.04
C LEU A 133 3.75 1.08 4.24
N MET A 134 3.97 2.38 4.06
CA MET A 134 3.71 3.38 5.10
C MET A 134 2.21 3.46 5.43
N ASP A 135 1.33 3.38 4.44
CA ASP A 135 -0.12 3.36 4.63
C ASP A 135 -0.54 2.17 5.51
N TRP A 136 0.00 0.98 5.23
CA TRP A 136 -0.22 -0.19 6.09
C TRP A 136 0.33 0.06 7.50
N MET A 137 1.53 0.63 7.63
CA MET A 137 2.12 0.92 8.95
C MET A 137 1.23 1.85 9.77
N LEU A 138 0.70 2.92 9.18
CA LEU A 138 -0.21 3.88 9.83
C LEU A 138 -1.57 3.28 10.21
N THR A 139 -2.05 2.28 9.48
CA THR A 139 -3.37 1.64 9.69
C THR A 139 -3.30 0.32 10.46
N SER A 140 -2.09 -0.18 10.76
CA SER A 140 -1.86 -1.47 11.41
C SER A 140 -2.33 -1.54 12.87
N GLY A 141 -2.55 -0.41 13.54
CA GLY A 141 -2.76 -0.34 14.99
C GLY A 141 -1.47 -0.39 15.82
N PHE A 142 -0.30 -0.49 15.18
CA PHE A 142 1.02 -0.26 15.78
C PHE A 142 1.56 1.12 15.41
N THR A 143 2.55 1.61 16.16
CA THR A 143 3.37 2.74 15.71
C THR A 143 4.53 2.28 14.84
N LYS A 144 5.13 3.19 14.05
CA LYS A 144 6.34 2.91 13.25
C LYS A 144 7.46 2.32 14.11
N GLU A 145 7.66 2.82 15.33
CA GLU A 145 8.67 2.35 16.27
C GLU A 145 8.41 0.92 16.74
N GLU A 146 7.14 0.57 16.99
CA GLU A 146 6.73 -0.79 17.33
C GLU A 146 6.97 -1.76 16.17
N ILE A 147 6.67 -1.33 14.94
CA ILE A 147 6.89 -2.11 13.72
C ILE A 147 8.39 -2.34 13.48
N VAL A 148 9.22 -1.33 13.69
CA VAL A 148 10.70 -1.47 13.64
C VAL A 148 11.19 -2.46 14.70
N ALA A 149 10.64 -2.40 15.91
CA ALA A 149 10.98 -3.36 16.96
C ALA A 149 10.54 -4.79 16.62
N ILE A 150 9.47 -4.97 15.83
CA ILE A 150 9.02 -6.26 15.31
C ILE A 150 9.94 -6.76 14.18
N GLN A 151 10.43 -5.90 13.29
CA GLN A 151 11.19 -6.33 12.11
C GLN A 151 12.42 -7.18 12.49
N ARG A 152 13.28 -6.62 13.35
CA ARG A 152 14.58 -7.15 13.81
C ARG A 152 15.58 -7.51 12.69
N PRO A 153 16.85 -7.11 12.81
CA PRO A 153 17.87 -7.62 11.90
C PRO A 153 18.32 -9.03 12.33
N MET A 154 18.78 -9.79 11.36
CA MET A 154 19.32 -11.14 11.53
C MET A 154 20.84 -11.11 11.43
N ALA A 155 21.50 -11.85 12.32
CA ALA A 155 22.95 -12.03 12.24
C ALA A 155 23.32 -12.87 11.01
N TYR A 156 24.44 -12.53 10.38
CA TYR A 156 25.01 -13.33 9.30
C TYR A 156 25.39 -14.71 9.81
N ILE A 157 24.98 -15.74 9.08
CA ILE A 157 25.23 -17.14 9.43
C ILE A 157 26.05 -17.89 8.37
N GLY A 158 26.61 -17.16 7.39
CA GLY A 158 27.34 -17.77 6.28
C GLY A 158 26.44 -18.28 5.17
N ASP A 159 27.03 -18.99 4.21
CA ASP A 159 26.31 -19.70 3.17
C ASP A 159 25.65 -20.96 3.76
N GLU A 160 24.35 -20.93 4.05
CA GLU A 160 23.60 -22.06 4.61
C GLU A 160 23.60 -23.32 3.71
N ARG A 161 23.97 -23.21 2.43
CA ARG A 161 24.14 -24.40 1.55
C ARG A 161 25.25 -25.31 2.06
N GLN A 162 26.12 -24.78 2.91
CA GLN A 162 27.17 -25.51 3.60
C GLN A 162 26.62 -25.96 4.96
N GLN A 163 26.36 -27.26 5.11
CA GLN A 163 25.78 -27.86 6.34
C GLN A 163 26.52 -27.49 7.65
N LEU A 164 27.75 -26.98 7.54
CA LEU A 164 28.60 -26.47 8.62
C LEU A 164 27.96 -25.32 9.41
N ASN A 165 26.99 -24.61 8.85
CA ASN A 165 26.39 -23.41 9.45
C ASN A 165 25.16 -23.70 10.35
N ARG A 166 24.73 -24.96 10.46
CA ARG A 166 23.57 -25.35 11.29
C ARG A 166 23.65 -24.87 12.75
N PRO A 167 24.81 -24.95 13.46
CA PRO A 167 24.89 -24.43 14.82
C PRO A 167 24.61 -22.92 14.92
N PHE A 168 25.09 -22.12 13.96
CA PHE A 168 24.85 -20.68 13.90
C PHE A 168 23.37 -20.37 13.62
N GLN A 169 22.76 -21.08 12.68
CA GLN A 169 21.32 -20.96 12.37
C GLN A 169 20.45 -21.25 13.61
N LEU A 170 20.75 -22.31 14.36
CA LEU A 170 20.02 -22.66 15.58
C LEU A 170 20.21 -21.61 16.68
N ALA A 171 21.44 -21.14 16.88
CA ALA A 171 21.74 -20.08 17.85
C ALA A 171 20.98 -18.78 17.52
N GLU A 172 20.96 -18.39 16.24
CA GLU A 172 20.26 -17.20 15.77
C GLU A 172 18.74 -17.33 15.92
N THR A 173 18.19 -18.51 15.61
CA THR A 173 16.77 -18.81 15.83
C THR A 173 16.39 -18.65 17.31
N GLU A 174 17.20 -19.19 18.23
CA GLU A 174 16.96 -19.04 19.66
C GLU A 174 17.11 -17.59 20.15
N ARG A 175 18.06 -16.82 19.58
CA ARG A 175 18.19 -15.38 19.85
C ARG A 175 16.91 -14.64 19.44
N LEU A 176 16.43 -14.86 18.21
CA LEU A 176 15.22 -14.23 17.69
C LEU A 176 13.97 -14.59 18.52
N LYS A 177 13.81 -15.85 18.95
CA LYS A 177 12.72 -16.25 19.86
C LYS A 177 12.72 -15.43 21.15
N LYS A 178 13.89 -15.24 21.78
CA LYS A 178 14.02 -14.46 23.02
C LYS A 178 13.73 -12.97 22.78
N LEU A 179 14.22 -12.42 21.66
CA LEU A 179 13.98 -11.04 21.28
C LEU A 179 12.50 -10.77 21.01
N TYR A 180 11.81 -11.64 20.27
CA TYR A 180 10.40 -11.44 19.96
C TYR A 180 9.49 -11.51 21.20
N LYS A 181 9.79 -12.41 22.15
CA LYS A 181 9.11 -12.39 23.47
C LYS A 181 9.31 -11.06 24.21
N THR A 182 10.46 -10.43 24.05
CA THR A 182 10.75 -9.12 24.67
C THR A 182 10.04 -7.99 23.94
N VAL A 183 9.99 -8.04 22.61
CA VAL A 183 9.19 -7.13 21.78
C VAL A 183 7.72 -7.20 22.18
N GLU A 184 7.13 -8.40 22.22
CA GLU A 184 5.72 -8.58 22.60
C GLU A 184 5.40 -7.97 23.97
N ARG A 185 6.24 -8.24 24.98
CA ARG A 185 6.06 -7.63 26.31
C ARG A 185 6.10 -6.10 26.25
N SER A 186 6.99 -5.52 25.44
CA SER A 186 7.05 -4.08 25.23
C SER A 186 5.79 -3.53 24.56
N LEU A 187 5.29 -4.21 23.50
CA LEU A 187 4.06 -3.84 22.80
C LEU A 187 2.84 -3.80 23.74
N LEU A 188 2.75 -4.77 24.64
CA LEU A 188 1.68 -4.86 25.64
C LEU A 188 1.81 -3.77 26.70
N LYS A 189 3.01 -3.57 27.25
CA LYS A 189 3.27 -2.55 28.28
C LYS A 189 3.02 -1.12 27.77
N GLY A 190 3.37 -0.85 26.52
CA GLY A 190 3.27 0.49 25.91
C GLY A 190 1.91 0.83 25.30
N GLN A 191 0.99 -0.13 25.19
CA GLN A 191 -0.21 -0.04 24.34
C GLN A 191 -1.03 1.24 24.55
N LYS A 192 -1.30 1.64 25.80
CA LYS A 192 -2.12 2.83 26.09
C LYS A 192 -1.53 4.11 25.48
N LYS A 193 -0.20 4.26 25.51
CA LYS A 193 0.48 5.42 24.94
C LYS A 193 0.61 5.29 23.43
N SER A 194 0.99 4.11 22.94
CA SER A 194 1.24 3.92 21.51
C SER A 194 -0.02 3.99 20.67
N ILE A 195 -1.18 3.56 21.19
CA ILE A 195 -2.45 3.71 20.47
C ILE A 195 -2.84 5.18 20.29
N GLU A 196 -2.64 6.05 21.29
CA GLU A 196 -2.91 7.48 21.16
C GLU A 196 -2.01 8.13 20.12
N LEU A 197 -0.74 7.71 20.07
CA LEU A 197 0.20 8.19 19.07
C LEU A 197 -0.18 7.73 17.66
N ALA A 198 -0.59 6.46 17.50
CA ALA A 198 -1.07 5.92 16.23
C ALA A 198 -2.30 6.69 15.73
N VAL A 199 -3.28 6.95 16.62
CA VAL A 199 -4.46 7.76 16.30
C VAL A 199 -4.06 9.17 15.87
N THR A 200 -3.18 9.84 16.64
CA THR A 200 -2.71 11.19 16.30
C THR A 200 -2.03 11.25 14.94
N ARG A 201 -1.16 10.28 14.63
CA ARG A 201 -0.48 10.21 13.33
C ARG A 201 -1.46 9.93 12.19
N LEU A 202 -2.41 9.01 12.37
CA LEU A 202 -3.39 8.71 11.33
C LEU A 202 -4.39 9.87 11.09
N MET A 203 -4.71 10.65 12.12
CA MET A 203 -5.52 11.87 11.96
C MET A 203 -4.84 12.94 11.08
N GLN A 204 -3.52 12.90 10.91
CA GLN A 204 -2.80 13.78 9.98
C GLN A 204 -2.98 13.35 8.52
N ASN A 205 -3.63 12.19 8.27
CA ASN A 205 -3.83 11.61 6.95
C ASN A 205 -5.32 11.19 6.79
N PRO A 206 -6.24 12.16 6.64
CA PRO A 206 -7.69 11.92 6.75
C PRO A 206 -8.23 10.96 5.69
N ASP A 207 -7.69 10.98 4.47
CA ASP A 207 -8.11 10.05 3.41
C ASP A 207 -7.81 8.60 3.79
N LEU A 208 -6.62 8.36 4.36
CA LEU A 208 -6.22 7.04 4.84
C LEU A 208 -7.05 6.62 6.06
N ALA A 209 -7.35 7.56 6.96
CA ALA A 209 -8.21 7.31 8.11
C ALA A 209 -9.62 6.88 7.67
N TRP A 210 -10.20 7.56 6.68
CA TRP A 210 -11.50 7.18 6.12
C TRP A 210 -11.47 5.82 5.43
N LYS A 211 -10.45 5.56 4.61
CA LYS A 211 -10.24 4.25 4.01
C LYS A 211 -10.18 3.13 5.04
N LEU A 212 -9.55 3.36 6.19
CA LEU A 212 -9.52 2.38 7.29
C LEU A 212 -10.91 2.17 7.90
N LEU A 213 -11.68 3.25 8.11
CA LEU A 213 -13.02 3.16 8.69
C LEU A 213 -14.04 2.50 7.76
N ASP A 214 -13.82 2.57 6.45
CA ASP A 214 -14.68 1.97 5.43
C ASP A 214 -14.30 0.50 5.11
N SER A 215 -13.27 -0.06 5.78
CA SER A 215 -12.73 -1.41 5.57
C SER A 215 -13.14 -2.47 6.59
#